data_AF-A0A4Y3V7M4-F1
#
_entry.id   AF-A0A4Y3V7M4-F1
#
_cell.length_a   1.000
_cell.length_b   1.000
_cell.length_c   1.000
_cell.angle_alpha   90.00
_cell.angle_beta   90.00
_cell.angle_gamma   90.00
#
_symmetry.space_group_name_H-M   'P 1'
#
loop_
_entity.id
_entity.type
_entity.pdbx_description
1 polymer ?
#
loop_
_entity_poly.entity_id
_entity_poly.type
_entity_poly.pdbx_seq_one_letter_code
_entity_poly.pdbx_strand_id
1 'polypeptide(L)'
;MIGHWLNRQLQVWRPEGEPDGHGGERITYVRQPDDVRAKVDQPSASERLLAAQTDSEHTHSVYLLPTADVRRGDELRDPGTGESWRVLSVVGPSTARYRKAEAQLIQGEGEPDDG
;
A
#
# COMPACT_ATOMS: atom_id res chain seq x y z
N MET A 1 -18.81 -0.75 12.92
CA MET A 1 -17.36 -0.76 13.27
C MET A 1 -16.65 -1.63 12.23
N ILE A 2 -15.63 -1.14 11.52
CA ILE A 2 -15.04 -1.86 10.37
C ILE A 2 -14.17 -3.07 10.77
N GLY A 3 -13.88 -3.25 12.06
CA GLY A 3 -12.96 -4.27 12.56
C GLY A 3 -13.29 -5.71 12.14
N HIS A 4 -14.55 -6.05 11.91
CA HIS A 4 -14.94 -7.38 11.42
C HIS A 4 -14.67 -7.61 9.93
N TRP A 5 -14.37 -6.56 9.16
CA TRP A 5 -14.01 -6.66 7.74
C TRP A 5 -12.50 -6.67 7.51
N LEU A 6 -11.69 -6.37 8.54
CA LEU A 6 -10.22 -6.41 8.46
C LEU A 6 -9.76 -7.86 8.49
N ASN A 7 -9.77 -8.48 7.32
CA ASN A 7 -9.52 -9.91 7.10
C ASN A 7 -8.08 -10.22 6.66
N ARG A 8 -7.25 -9.20 6.43
CA ARG A 8 -5.85 -9.37 6.05
C ARG A 8 -4.89 -8.78 7.09
N GLN A 9 -3.72 -9.37 7.19
CA GLN A 9 -2.59 -8.88 7.98
C GLN A 9 -1.45 -8.57 7.01
N LEU A 10 -1.10 -7.29 6.89
CA LEU A 10 -0.13 -6.80 5.91
C LEU A 10 1.13 -6.32 6.64
N GLN A 11 2.29 -6.63 6.07
CA GLN A 11 3.56 -6.11 6.53
C GLN A 11 3.75 -4.70 5.96
N VAL A 12 4.21 -3.77 6.78
CA VAL A 12 4.52 -2.40 6.34
C VAL A 12 6.01 -2.30 6.04
N TRP A 13 6.33 -1.82 4.84
CA TRP A 13 7.69 -1.60 4.35
C TRP A 13 7.85 -0.12 4.03
N ARG A 14 8.71 0.58 4.78
CA ARG A 14 8.87 2.03 4.68
C ARG A 14 10.05 2.38 3.79
N PRO A 15 9.91 3.27 2.81
CA PRO A 15 11.04 3.77 2.05
C PRO A 15 11.93 4.63 2.96
N GLU A 16 13.20 4.26 3.05
CA GLU A 16 14.26 5.01 3.68
C GLU A 16 15.28 5.39 2.60
N GLY A 17 15.50 6.69 2.47
CA GLY A 17 16.46 7.25 1.53
C GLY A 17 17.83 7.39 2.16
N GLU A 18 18.83 6.74 1.56
CA GLU A 18 20.23 6.95 1.91
C GLU A 18 20.89 7.77 0.80
N PRO A 19 21.65 8.83 1.14
CA PRO A 19 22.39 9.61 0.16
C PRO A 19 23.45 8.71 -0.52
N ASP A 20 23.42 8.66 -1.85
CA ASP A 20 24.27 7.74 -2.64
C ASP A 20 25.71 8.23 -2.84
N GLY A 21 26.07 9.38 -2.25
CA GLY A 21 27.38 10.01 -2.35
C GLY A 21 27.66 10.76 -3.68
N HIS A 22 26.73 10.70 -4.65
CA HIS A 22 26.88 11.29 -5.98
C HIS A 22 25.78 12.31 -6.33
N GLY A 23 24.95 12.68 -5.35
CA GLY A 23 23.87 13.66 -5.51
C GLY A 23 22.51 13.04 -5.80
N GLY A 24 22.39 11.70 -5.76
CA GLY A 24 21.14 10.97 -5.77
C GLY A 24 20.77 10.40 -4.39
N GLU A 25 19.57 9.85 -4.30
CA GLU A 25 19.07 9.17 -3.11
C GLU A 25 18.76 7.72 -3.49
N ARG A 26 19.36 6.77 -2.77
CA ARG A 26 19.00 5.36 -2.89
C ARG A 26 17.86 5.08 -1.93
N ILE A 27 16.70 4.75 -2.48
CA ILE A 27 15.55 4.33 -1.68
C ILE A 27 15.67 2.84 -1.40
N THR A 28 15.69 2.48 -0.12
CA THR A 28 15.57 1.09 0.35
C THR A 28 14.29 0.94 1.15
N TYR A 29 13.64 -0.22 1.05
CA TYR A 29 12.42 -0.47 1.82
C TYR A 29 12.74 -1.28 3.07
N VAL A 30 12.46 -0.71 4.24
CA VAL A 30 12.73 -1.32 5.55
C VAL A 30 11.43 -1.83 6.17
N ARG A 31 11.40 -3.12 6.48
CA ARG A 31 10.26 -3.76 7.16
C ARG A 31 10.07 -3.17 8.56
N GLN A 32 8.87 -2.67 8.83
CA GLN A 32 8.47 -2.19 10.15
C GLN A 32 8.19 -3.38 11.09
N PRO A 33 8.36 -3.21 12.42
CA PRO A 33 8.24 -4.32 13.37
C PRO A 33 6.81 -4.88 13.46
N ASP A 34 5.81 -4.00 13.30
CA ASP A 34 4.40 -4.34 13.47
C ASP A 34 3.69 -4.55 12.13
N ASP A 35 2.88 -5.60 12.06
CA ASP A 35 1.96 -5.82 10.94
C ASP A 35 0.65 -5.07 11.18
N VAL A 36 -0.02 -4.68 10.09
CA VAL A 36 -1.28 -3.94 10.14
C VAL A 36 -2.47 -4.80 9.69
N ARG A 37 -3.57 -4.71 10.44
CA ARG A 37 -4.84 -5.32 10.02
C ARG A 37 -5.52 -4.43 9.00
N ALA A 38 -5.78 -4.99 7.83
CA ALA A 38 -6.32 -4.28 6.69
C ALA A 38 -7.49 -5.03 6.05
N LYS A 39 -8.33 -4.28 5.35
CA LYS A 39 -9.25 -4.78 4.33
C LYS A 39 -8.85 -4.14 3.01
N VAL A 40 -8.48 -4.96 2.04
CA VAL A 40 -8.18 -4.50 0.68
C VAL A 40 -9.46 -4.68 -0.15
N ASP A 41 -10.08 -3.59 -0.55
CA ASP A 41 -11.23 -3.64 -1.45
C ASP A 41 -10.75 -3.64 -2.92
N GLN A 42 -11.35 -4.53 -3.70
CA GLN A 42 -11.12 -4.59 -5.15
C GLN A 42 -11.57 -3.29 -5.81
N PRO A 43 -10.88 -2.83 -6.85
CA PRO A 43 -11.31 -1.66 -7.60
C PRO A 43 -12.71 -1.89 -8.16
N SER A 44 -13.58 -0.93 -7.90
CA SER A 44 -14.88 -0.87 -8.56
C SER A 44 -14.70 -0.69 -10.07
N ALA A 45 -15.70 -1.11 -10.86
CA ALA A 45 -15.64 -0.98 -12.32
C ALA A 45 -15.41 0.48 -12.76
N SER A 46 -15.97 1.43 -12.02
CA SER A 46 -15.80 2.87 -12.26
C SER A 46 -14.37 3.35 -11.96
N GLU A 47 -13.72 2.86 -10.90
CA GLU A 47 -12.32 3.19 -10.60
C GLU A 47 -11.36 2.59 -11.63
N ARG A 48 -11.62 1.36 -12.12
CA ARG A 48 -10.81 0.79 -13.23
C ARG A 48 -10.95 1.59 -14.52
N LEU A 49 -12.17 2.00 -14.86
CA LEU A 49 -12.44 2.79 -16.06
C LEU A 49 -11.85 4.20 -15.97
N LEU A 50 -11.81 4.79 -14.77
CA LEU A 50 -11.17 6.08 -14.55
C LEU A 50 -9.64 5.94 -14.62
N ALA A 51 -9.06 4.95 -13.95
CA ALA A 51 -7.63 4.67 -14.03
C ALA A 51 -7.17 4.42 -15.47
N ALA A 52 -7.93 3.64 -16.25
CA ALA A 52 -7.65 3.39 -17.67
C ALA A 52 -7.77 4.65 -18.56
N GLN A 53 -8.54 5.66 -18.16
CA GLN A 53 -8.71 6.91 -18.91
C GLN A 53 -7.77 8.03 -18.46
N THR A 54 -7.27 7.98 -17.22
CA THR A 54 -6.51 9.09 -16.60
C THR A 54 -5.08 8.74 -16.25
N ASP A 55 -4.61 7.56 -16.65
CA ASP A 55 -3.30 7.01 -16.22
C ASP A 55 -3.16 7.06 -14.69
N SER A 56 -4.27 6.80 -13.99
CA SER A 56 -4.33 6.94 -12.54
C SER A 56 -3.67 5.73 -11.90
N GLU A 57 -2.61 5.97 -11.14
CA GLU A 57 -1.88 4.93 -10.40
C GLU A 57 -2.74 4.27 -9.31
N HIS A 58 -3.84 4.90 -8.88
CA HIS A 58 -4.71 4.36 -7.82
C HIS A 58 -5.56 3.19 -8.33
N THR A 59 -5.30 2.00 -7.78
CA THR A 59 -6.01 0.77 -8.15
C THR A 59 -6.79 0.14 -7.00
N HIS A 60 -6.44 0.39 -5.74
CA HIS A 60 -7.04 -0.29 -4.59
C HIS A 60 -7.24 0.66 -3.41
N SER A 61 -8.40 0.53 -2.75
CA SER A 61 -8.67 1.18 -1.47
C SER A 61 -8.40 0.22 -0.32
N VAL A 62 -7.43 0.56 0.53
CA VAL A 62 -7.05 -0.22 1.72
C VAL A 62 -7.60 0.45 2.97
N TYR A 63 -8.48 -0.25 3.68
CA TYR A 63 -9.03 0.22 4.95
C TYR A 63 -8.25 -0.35 6.12
N LEU A 64 -7.86 0.51 7.04
CA LEU A 64 -6.98 0.20 8.16
C LEU A 64 -7.61 0.64 9.48
N LEU A 65 -7.08 0.10 10.59
CA LEU A 65 -7.38 0.62 11.92
C LEU A 65 -6.96 2.11 12.03
N PRO A 66 -7.67 2.92 12.82
CA PRO A 66 -7.31 4.34 13.01
C PRO A 66 -5.91 4.55 13.60
N THR A 67 -5.40 3.55 14.33
CA THR A 67 -4.07 3.52 14.96
C THR A 67 -2.99 2.88 14.09
N ALA A 68 -3.30 2.41 12.88
CA ALA A 68 -2.32 1.78 12.00
C ALA A 68 -1.26 2.81 11.56
N ASP A 69 0.03 2.50 11.75
CA ASP A 69 1.14 3.31 11.27
C ASP A 69 1.42 3.04 9.79
N VAL A 70 0.53 3.53 8.93
CA VAL A 70 0.68 3.50 7.49
C VAL A 70 0.76 4.93 6.97
N ARG A 71 1.76 5.18 6.11
CA ARG A 71 2.07 6.49 5.55
C ARG A 71 2.14 6.42 4.03
N ARG A 72 2.00 7.57 3.39
CA ARG A 72 2.25 7.71 1.95
C ARG A 72 3.68 7.26 1.64
N GLY A 73 3.83 6.46 0.59
CA GLY A 73 5.10 5.88 0.17
C GLY A 73 5.39 4.51 0.78
N ASP A 74 4.71 4.11 1.87
CA ASP A 74 4.88 2.76 2.43
C ASP A 74 4.36 1.71 1.43
N GLU A 75 4.98 0.54 1.44
CA GLU A 75 4.50 -0.66 0.76
C GLU A 75 3.84 -1.60 1.77
N LEU A 76 2.61 -2.00 1.46
CA LEU A 76 1.86 -3.00 2.20
C LEU A 76 2.02 -4.34 1.48
N ARG A 77 2.62 -5.32 2.14
CA ARG A 77 2.88 -6.64 1.54
C ARG A 77 2.09 -7.72 2.26
N ASP A 78 1.34 -8.53 1.52
CA ASP A 78 0.61 -9.69 2.04
C ASP A 78 1.50 -10.94 1.91
N PRO A 79 2.06 -11.47 3.02
CA PRO A 79 2.90 -12.66 2.96
C PRO A 79 2.11 -13.93 2.63
N GLY A 80 0.78 -13.91 2.76
CA GLY A 80 -0.08 -15.04 2.45
C GLY A 80 -0.40 -15.18 0.97
N THR A 81 -0.53 -14.06 0.25
CA THR A 81 -0.84 -14.07 -1.20
C THR A 81 0.35 -13.67 -2.08
N GLY A 82 1.39 -13.05 -1.52
CA GLY A 82 2.49 -12.46 -2.27
C GLY A 82 2.15 -11.14 -2.97
N GLU A 83 0.93 -10.63 -2.77
CA GLU A 83 0.51 -9.35 -3.32
C GLU A 83 1.14 -8.19 -2.54
N SER A 84 1.45 -7.11 -3.24
CA SER A 84 2.04 -5.91 -2.67
C SER A 84 1.35 -4.67 -3.20
N TRP A 85 1.11 -3.70 -2.31
CA TRP A 85 0.48 -2.43 -2.68
C TRP A 85 1.31 -1.25 -2.20
N ARG A 86 1.59 -0.31 -3.11
CA ARG A 86 2.25 0.94 -2.77
C ARG A 86 1.23 1.98 -2.36
N VAL A 87 1.39 2.58 -1.18
CA VAL A 87 0.47 3.59 -0.66
C VAL A 87 0.73 4.95 -1.33
N LEU A 88 -0.25 5.44 -2.09
CA LEU A 88 -0.18 6.72 -2.80
C LEU A 88 -0.67 7.89 -1.93
N SER A 89 -1.68 7.64 -1.09
CA SER A 89 -2.26 8.62 -0.17
C SER A 89 -2.91 7.94 1.03
N VAL A 90 -2.98 8.64 2.17
CA VAL A 90 -3.70 8.18 3.36
C VAL A 90 -4.69 9.25 3.79
N VAL A 91 -5.97 8.91 3.72
CA VAL A 91 -7.09 9.78 4.09
C VAL A 91 -7.68 9.31 5.42
N GLY A 92 -7.70 10.20 6.39
CA GLY A 92 -8.38 10.01 7.67
C GLY A 92 -9.77 10.65 7.64
N PRO A 93 -10.86 9.92 8.01
CA PRO A 93 -12.15 10.54 8.28
C PRO A 93 -12.06 11.44 9.53
N SER A 94 -12.87 12.51 9.56
CA SER A 94 -12.90 13.49 10.65
C SER A 94 -13.23 12.90 12.03
N THR A 95 -13.80 11.70 12.07
CA THR A 95 -13.96 10.89 13.29
C THR A 95 -13.16 9.60 13.15
N ALA A 96 -12.33 9.28 14.15
CA ALA A 96 -11.35 8.19 14.13
C ALA A 96 -11.96 6.76 14.12
N ARG A 97 -12.73 6.41 13.08
CA ARG A 97 -13.32 5.07 12.91
C ARG A 97 -12.47 4.13 12.06
N TYR A 98 -11.68 4.67 11.12
CA TYR A 98 -10.79 3.93 10.23
C TYR A 98 -9.79 4.89 9.58
N ARG A 99 -8.75 4.37 8.92
CA ARG A 99 -7.96 5.11 7.91
C ARG A 99 -8.21 4.47 6.55
N LYS A 100 -8.27 5.27 5.48
CA LYS A 100 -8.33 4.78 4.10
C LYS A 100 -7.00 5.13 3.43
N ALA A 101 -6.25 4.13 3.01
CA ALA A 101 -5.09 4.31 2.16
C ALA A 101 -5.50 4.03 0.71
N GLU A 102 -5.23 4.97 -0.17
CA GLU A 102 -5.32 4.76 -1.62
C GLU A 102 -3.98 4.19 -2.07
N ALA A 103 -4.02 3.02 -2.70
CA ALA A 103 -2.84 2.26 -3.03
C ALA A 103 -2.88 1.73 -4.47
N GLN A 104 -1.70 1.57 -5.03
CA GLN A 104 -1.49 0.90 -6.31
C GLN A 104 -1.12 -0.55 -6.05
N LEU A 105 -1.71 -1.50 -6.76
CA LEU A 105 -1.19 -2.87 -6.75
C LEU A 105 0.13 -2.87 -7.54
N ILE A 106 1.22 -3.17 -6.87
CA ILE A 106 2.50 -3.44 -7.51
C ILE A 106 2.59 -4.95 -7.70
N GLN A 107 2.56 -5.40 -8.96
CA GLN A 107 2.91 -6.78 -9.26
C GLN A 107 4.35 -6.95 -8.81
N GLY A 108 4.55 -7.85 -7.84
CA GLY A 108 5.89 -8.24 -7.44
C GLY A 108 6.63 -8.67 -8.70
N GLU A 109 7.76 -8.05 -8.98
CA GLU A 109 8.68 -8.45 -10.03
C GLU A 109 9.09 -9.90 -9.76
N GLY A 110 8.36 -10.79 -10.42
CA GLY A 110 8.44 -12.22 -10.28
C GLY A 110 8.75 -12.84 -11.63
N GLU A 111 9.74 -12.30 -12.33
CA GLU A 111 10.49 -13.04 -13.35
C GLU A 111 11.89 -12.44 -13.44
N PRO A 112 12.94 -13.08 -12.90
CA PRO A 112 14.25 -12.92 -13.49
C PRO A 112 14.13 -13.42 -14.94
N ASP A 113 14.29 -12.52 -15.89
CA ASP A 113 14.59 -12.85 -17.28
C ASP A 113 15.96 -13.56 -17.28
N ASP A 114 15.94 -14.88 -17.12
CA ASP A 114 17.11 -15.75 -17.29
C ASP A 114 16.71 -16.85 -18.29
N GLY A 115 17.01 -16.59 -19.56
CA GLY A 115 16.80 -17.48 -20.70
C GLY A 115 17.39 -16.94 -22.00
#